data_AF-A0A6J2JV79-F1
#
_entry.id   AF-A0A6J2JV79-F1
#
_cell.length_a   1.000
_cell.length_b   1.000
_cell.length_c   1.000
_cell.angle_alpha   90.00
_cell.angle_beta   90.00
_cell.angle_gamma   90.00
#
_symmetry.space_group_name_H-M   'P 1'
#
loop_
_entity.id
_entity.type
_entity.pdbx_description
1 polymer ?
#
loop_
_entity_poly.entity_id
_entity_poly.type
_entity_poly.pdbx_seq_one_letter_code
_entity_poly.pdbx_strand_id
1 'polypeptide(L)'
;MITMKSPEYLSKDILDEDFVRVFRFPFLVQMALGSCRVHLKARFITIPTLGQKLYTVMCIIICSLLYFNMTKLYLPLYYQHSIVYYIFVTVTGLDQLSFFANLIHLRFLNGETNTAFYIMMQRIDRNMKIDHNNIFNKTVTLANILTITLIILHYVGLVISTIILKEYSLLSLFGLLYGQLMLMVEMALCSNLIIFFFMRVRFVNAIIKNHVHPENQNQPPKLVRYFITNRITRYLAAQTHDFIVNDTDVYLKQIFEGFSMFIDIYRFQVCLFCIKLVVLSLLNFEFCLVAIQRNVLGANHLGNYYIIVNSVMGFFTALYVSGRCELFFREIRETKRLSVAVLLQYQEGPLRKKATRMLKIIEESTPQFSIYDMWQMDGYTFVKICSLVTNLIVTSLQFAYL
;
A
#
# COMPACT_ATOMS: atom_id res chain seq x y z
N MET A 1 -50.47 -21.41 14.43
CA MET A 1 -49.29 -21.65 13.56
C MET A 1 -48.67 -20.29 13.31
N ILE A 2 -47.66 -19.93 14.10
CA ILE A 2 -47.03 -18.60 14.06
C ILE A 2 -46.12 -18.57 12.83
N THR A 3 -46.52 -17.81 11.81
CA THR A 3 -45.67 -17.48 10.67
C THR A 3 -44.47 -16.70 11.18
N MET A 4 -43.29 -17.33 11.21
CA MET A 4 -42.03 -16.65 11.39
C MET A 4 -41.87 -15.63 10.26
N LYS A 5 -41.93 -14.34 10.61
CA LYS A 5 -41.45 -13.26 9.75
C LYS A 5 -40.00 -13.59 9.37
N SER A 6 -39.73 -13.52 8.07
CA SER A 6 -38.39 -13.54 7.50
C SER A 6 -37.38 -12.80 8.38
N PRO A 7 -36.17 -13.33 8.60
CA PRO A 7 -35.15 -12.62 9.36
C PRO A 7 -34.89 -11.28 8.67
N GLU A 8 -34.87 -10.22 9.47
CA GLU A 8 -34.59 -8.84 9.06
C GLU A 8 -33.42 -8.78 8.06
N TYR A 9 -33.64 -8.05 6.98
CA TYR A 9 -32.60 -7.60 6.05
C TYR A 9 -31.49 -6.90 6.86
N LEU A 10 -30.44 -7.62 7.24
CA LEU A 10 -29.18 -7.03 7.69
C LEU A 10 -28.68 -6.17 6.51
N SER A 11 -28.60 -4.84 6.71
CA SER A 11 -28.22 -3.93 5.63
C SER A 11 -26.91 -4.40 4.99
N LYS A 12 -26.85 -4.36 3.65
CA LYS A 12 -25.65 -4.75 2.88
C LYS A 12 -24.41 -3.95 3.26
N ASP A 13 -24.58 -2.86 4.01
CA ASP A 13 -23.56 -1.91 4.42
C ASP A 13 -23.00 -2.19 5.83
N ILE A 14 -23.60 -3.14 6.57
CA ILE A 14 -23.04 -3.58 7.86
C ILE A 14 -21.84 -4.47 7.59
N LEU A 15 -20.70 -4.06 8.14
CA LEU A 15 -19.47 -4.83 8.01
C LEU A 15 -19.40 -5.99 9.01
N ASP A 16 -18.84 -7.10 8.55
CA ASP A 16 -18.59 -8.27 9.37
C ASP A 16 -17.45 -7.97 10.37
N GLU A 17 -17.58 -8.44 11.60
CA GLU A 17 -16.64 -8.06 12.67
C GLU A 17 -15.20 -8.52 12.38
N ASP A 18 -15.05 -9.73 11.84
CA ASP A 18 -13.75 -10.27 11.45
C ASP A 18 -13.12 -9.48 10.30
N PHE A 19 -13.93 -8.92 9.38
CA PHE A 19 -13.47 -8.03 8.32
C PHE A 19 -13.03 -6.68 8.89
N VAL A 20 -13.82 -6.09 9.80
CA VAL A 20 -13.47 -4.84 10.48
C VAL A 20 -12.15 -4.96 11.26
N ARG A 21 -11.88 -6.12 11.86
CA ARG A 21 -10.65 -6.39 12.61
C ARG A 21 -9.40 -6.23 11.75
N VAL A 22 -9.48 -6.51 10.44
CA VAL A 22 -8.36 -6.37 9.48
C VAL A 22 -7.83 -4.93 9.43
N PHE A 23 -8.74 -3.96 9.53
CA PHE A 23 -8.43 -2.54 9.36
C PHE A 23 -8.29 -1.79 10.68
N ARG A 24 -8.61 -2.41 11.82
CA ARG A 24 -8.63 -1.72 13.12
C ARG A 24 -7.30 -1.06 13.46
N PHE A 25 -6.18 -1.77 13.33
CA PHE A 25 -4.86 -1.21 13.66
C PHE A 25 -4.42 -0.11 12.68
N PRO A 26 -4.44 -0.31 11.35
CA PRO A 26 -4.18 0.78 10.40
C PRO A 26 -5.08 2.00 10.62
N PHE A 27 -6.37 1.79 10.87
CA PHE A 27 -7.34 2.85 11.12
C PHE A 27 -6.98 3.67 12.35
N LEU A 28 -6.62 3.02 13.46
CA LEU A 28 -6.20 3.72 14.68
C LEU A 28 -4.97 4.59 14.44
N VAL A 29 -3.96 4.06 13.75
CA VAL A 29 -2.73 4.80 13.43
C VAL A 29 -3.03 5.98 12.49
N GLN A 30 -3.78 5.76 11.41
CA GLN A 30 -4.17 6.83 10.49
C GLN A 30 -5.09 7.86 11.14
N MET A 31 -5.93 7.47 12.10
CA MET A 31 -6.75 8.41 12.86
C MET A 31 -5.88 9.32 13.72
N ALA A 32 -4.91 8.75 14.43
CA ALA A 32 -3.93 9.50 15.23
C ALA A 32 -3.05 10.41 14.36
N LEU A 33 -2.78 10.01 13.12
CA LEU A 33 -2.04 10.83 12.15
C LEU A 33 -2.92 11.81 11.37
N GLY A 34 -4.24 11.85 11.60
CA GLY A 34 -5.14 12.73 10.86
C GLY A 34 -5.31 12.36 9.37
N SER A 35 -4.86 11.20 8.93
CA SER A 35 -4.86 10.75 7.53
C SER A 35 -5.92 9.71 7.18
N CYS A 36 -6.80 9.35 8.12
CA CYS A 36 -7.78 8.28 7.90
C CYS A 36 -8.81 8.60 6.80
N ARG A 37 -8.95 7.70 5.81
CA ARG A 37 -9.83 7.88 4.64
C ARG A 37 -11.33 7.77 4.93
N VAL A 38 -11.69 7.06 5.99
CA VAL A 38 -13.09 6.75 6.33
C VAL A 38 -13.35 6.94 7.82
N HIS A 39 -14.61 7.00 8.21
CA HIS A 39 -15.05 6.94 9.61
C HIS A 39 -15.69 5.58 9.86
N LEU A 40 -15.14 4.80 10.79
CA LEU A 40 -15.68 3.52 11.21
C LEU A 40 -16.31 3.67 12.60
N LYS A 41 -17.62 3.45 12.71
CA LYS A 41 -18.34 3.44 13.99
C LYS A 41 -19.34 2.29 14.01
N ALA A 42 -19.25 1.43 15.02
CA ALA A 42 -20.18 0.32 15.22
C ALA A 42 -20.39 -0.58 13.97
N ARG A 43 -19.30 -0.86 13.23
CA ARG A 43 -19.28 -1.63 11.96
C ARG A 43 -19.89 -0.92 10.74
N PHE A 44 -20.30 0.33 10.87
CA PHE A 44 -20.67 1.17 9.74
C PHE A 44 -19.46 2.00 9.29
N ILE A 45 -19.23 2.00 7.98
CA ILE A 45 -18.26 2.87 7.34
C ILE A 45 -18.99 4.06 6.72
N THR A 46 -18.59 5.26 7.13
CA THR A 46 -19.12 6.52 6.62
C THR A 46 -17.98 7.45 6.19
N ILE A 47 -18.36 8.53 5.51
CA ILE A 47 -17.43 9.60 5.10
C ILE A 47 -16.85 10.27 6.37
N PRO A 48 -15.58 10.74 6.34
CA PRO A 48 -14.99 11.45 7.47
C PRO A 48 -15.87 12.59 8.00
N THR A 49 -16.06 12.62 9.32
CA THR A 49 -16.90 13.62 9.99
C THR A 49 -16.27 15.00 9.93
N LEU A 50 -17.07 16.05 10.15
CA LEU A 50 -16.57 17.43 10.21
C LEU A 50 -15.45 17.57 11.26
N GLY A 51 -15.61 16.94 12.43
CA GLY A 51 -14.57 16.94 13.47
C GLY A 51 -13.26 16.31 13.03
N GLN A 52 -13.31 15.21 12.26
CA GLN A 52 -12.10 14.59 11.70
C GLN A 52 -11.44 15.47 10.63
N LYS A 53 -12.23 16.16 9.80
CA LYS A 53 -11.71 17.13 8.84
C LYS A 53 -11.04 18.31 9.55
N LEU A 54 -11.66 18.86 10.59
CA LEU A 54 -11.07 19.93 11.41
C LEU A 54 -9.77 19.48 12.11
N TYR A 55 -9.75 18.27 12.68
CA TYR A 55 -8.54 17.69 13.26
C TYR A 55 -7.40 17.61 12.23
N THR A 56 -7.74 17.22 11.01
CA THR A 56 -6.79 17.14 9.90
C THR A 56 -6.24 18.51 9.52
N VAL A 57 -7.07 19.55 9.48
CA VAL A 57 -6.62 20.95 9.29
C VAL A 57 -5.70 21.39 10.42
N MET A 58 -6.00 21.04 11.67
CA MET A 58 -5.12 21.33 12.81
C MET A 58 -3.75 20.65 12.66
N CYS A 59 -3.71 19.39 12.23
CA CYS A 59 -2.46 18.68 11.92
C CYS A 59 -1.65 19.38 10.83
N ILE A 60 -2.29 19.87 9.76
CA ILE A 60 -1.66 20.66 8.70
C ILE A 60 -1.03 21.92 9.29
N ILE A 61 -1.77 22.69 10.09
CA ILE A 61 -1.30 23.95 10.69
C ILE A 61 -0.11 23.69 11.62
N ILE A 62 -0.23 22.73 12.53
CA ILE A 62 0.82 22.38 13.48
C ILE A 62 2.08 21.93 12.72
N CYS A 63 1.94 21.02 11.76
CA CYS A 63 3.07 20.54 10.96
C CYS A 63 3.74 21.70 10.20
N SER A 64 2.97 22.62 9.62
CA SER A 64 3.49 23.80 8.93
C SER A 64 4.29 24.72 9.85
N LEU A 65 3.82 24.95 11.07
CA LEU A 65 4.56 25.73 12.07
C LEU A 65 5.87 25.04 12.47
N LEU A 66 5.87 23.71 12.59
CA LEU A 66 7.08 22.94 12.86
C LEU A 66 8.08 23.03 11.70
N TYR A 67 7.62 22.92 10.44
CA TYR A 67 8.46 23.13 9.25
C TYR A 67 9.04 24.54 9.18
N PHE A 68 8.24 25.56 9.49
CA PHE A 68 8.70 26.95 9.52
C PHE A 68 9.77 27.16 10.58
N ASN A 69 9.56 26.65 11.79
CA ASN A 69 10.52 26.73 12.89
C ASN A 69 11.84 26.00 12.56
N MET A 70 11.73 24.81 11.97
CA MET A 70 12.89 24.06 11.49
C MET A 70 13.64 24.87 10.44
N THR A 71 12.96 25.38 9.42
CA THR A 71 13.58 26.18 8.37
C THR A 71 14.28 27.39 8.98
N LYS A 72 13.60 28.16 9.84
CA LYS A 72 14.17 29.33 10.54
C LYS A 72 15.43 28.99 11.36
N LEU A 73 15.48 27.82 12.00
CA LEU A 73 16.61 27.40 12.84
C LEU A 73 17.85 27.06 12.00
N TYR A 74 17.68 26.34 10.89
CA TYR A 74 18.80 25.84 10.08
C TYR A 74 19.19 26.75 8.92
N LEU A 75 18.29 27.63 8.46
CA LEU A 75 18.57 28.57 7.37
C LEU A 75 19.85 29.43 7.59
N PRO A 76 20.10 29.97 8.80
CA PRO A 76 21.31 30.76 9.05
C PRO A 76 22.61 29.95 8.93
N LEU A 77 22.57 28.63 9.22
CA LEU A 77 23.73 27.75 9.12
C LEU A 77 24.17 27.56 7.67
N TYR A 78 23.23 27.63 6.73
CA TYR A 78 23.49 27.44 5.31
C TYR A 78 23.65 28.75 4.54
N TYR A 79 23.38 29.90 5.17
CA TYR A 79 23.37 31.21 4.49
C TYR A 79 24.71 31.56 3.82
N GLN A 80 25.83 31.17 4.43
CA GLN A 80 27.17 31.39 3.86
C GLN A 80 27.47 30.49 2.64
N HIS A 81 26.68 29.43 2.44
CA HIS A 81 26.84 28.48 1.34
C HIS A 81 25.58 28.47 0.46
N SER A 82 25.52 29.40 -0.49
CA SER A 82 24.37 29.63 -1.38
C SER A 82 23.76 28.35 -1.98
N ILE A 83 24.58 27.41 -2.45
CA ILE A 83 24.10 26.14 -3.03
C ILE A 83 23.37 25.28 -1.99
N VAL A 84 23.97 25.08 -0.81
CA VAL A 84 23.39 24.27 0.28
C VAL A 84 22.09 24.91 0.77
N TYR A 85 22.08 26.25 0.85
CA TYR A 85 20.88 27.02 1.18
C TYR A 85 19.72 26.74 0.21
N TYR A 86 19.94 26.87 -1.11
CA TYR A 86 18.88 26.68 -2.09
C TYR A 86 18.40 25.23 -2.14
N ILE A 87 19.31 24.25 -2.02
CA ILE A 87 18.94 22.83 -1.97
C ILE A 87 18.09 22.55 -0.74
N PHE A 88 18.49 23.03 0.44
CA PHE A 88 17.75 22.84 1.68
C PHE A 88 16.32 23.40 1.59
N VAL A 89 16.16 24.64 1.12
CA VAL A 89 14.85 25.28 0.94
C VAL A 89 14.00 24.50 -0.08
N THR A 90 14.61 23.99 -1.14
CA THR A 90 13.91 23.19 -2.16
C THR A 90 13.43 21.86 -1.60
N VAL A 91 14.29 21.15 -0.85
CA VAL A 91 13.95 19.86 -0.22
C VAL A 91 12.81 20.03 0.78
N THR A 92 12.91 21.00 1.68
CA THR A 92 11.87 21.23 2.70
C THR A 92 10.56 21.70 2.08
N GLY A 93 10.62 22.56 1.07
CA GLY A 93 9.45 23.02 0.32
C GLY A 93 8.73 21.89 -0.42
N LEU A 94 9.48 21.04 -1.12
CA LEU A 94 8.92 19.88 -1.83
C LEU A 94 8.33 18.86 -0.86
N ASP A 95 8.96 18.63 0.29
CA ASP A 95 8.45 17.71 1.30
C ASP A 95 7.12 18.21 1.89
N GLN A 96 7.06 19.50 2.24
CA GLN A 96 5.86 20.15 2.77
C GLN A 96 4.72 20.16 1.73
N LEU A 97 5.02 20.50 0.47
CA LEU A 97 4.03 20.48 -0.61
C LEU A 97 3.48 19.07 -0.85
N SER A 98 4.36 18.06 -0.83
CA SER A 98 3.95 16.65 -0.94
C SER A 98 3.06 16.23 0.23
N PHE A 99 3.41 16.65 1.46
CA PHE A 99 2.60 16.39 2.64
C PHE A 99 1.19 16.98 2.51
N PHE A 100 1.06 18.25 2.11
CA PHE A 100 -0.24 18.88 1.88
C PHE A 100 -1.05 18.18 0.79
N ALA A 101 -0.43 17.94 -0.37
CA ALA A 101 -1.08 17.32 -1.50
C ALA A 101 -1.65 15.94 -1.12
N ASN A 102 -0.85 15.12 -0.41
CA ASN A 102 -1.29 13.81 0.06
C ASN A 102 -2.50 13.91 1.00
N LEU A 103 -2.40 14.75 2.01
CA LEU A 103 -3.36 14.79 3.10
C LEU A 103 -4.67 15.48 2.70
N ILE A 104 -4.60 16.49 1.82
CA ILE A 104 -5.80 17.09 1.19
C ILE A 104 -6.53 16.02 0.38
N HIS A 105 -5.81 15.28 -0.47
CA HIS A 105 -6.42 14.23 -1.29
C HIS A 105 -6.99 13.09 -0.43
N LEU A 106 -6.32 12.70 0.65
CA LEU A 106 -6.79 11.62 1.53
C LEU A 106 -8.08 11.96 2.27
N ARG A 107 -8.18 13.19 2.80
CA ARG A 107 -9.26 13.55 3.73
C ARG A 107 -10.44 14.23 3.06
N PHE A 108 -10.20 15.02 2.01
CA PHE A 108 -11.22 15.89 1.41
C PHE A 108 -11.73 15.38 0.07
N LEU A 109 -10.99 14.49 -0.60
CA LEU A 109 -11.39 13.93 -1.89
C LEU A 109 -11.84 12.47 -1.76
N ASN A 110 -12.68 12.02 -2.68
CA ASN A 110 -13.09 10.62 -2.86
C ASN A 110 -13.75 9.95 -1.63
N GLY A 111 -14.42 10.72 -0.76
CA GLY A 111 -15.05 10.19 0.46
C GLY A 111 -16.03 9.05 0.19
N GLU A 112 -16.96 9.25 -0.75
CA GLU A 112 -17.95 8.22 -1.14
C GLU A 112 -17.28 6.99 -1.76
N THR A 113 -16.31 7.19 -2.65
CA THR A 113 -15.56 6.11 -3.30
C THR A 113 -14.78 5.28 -2.28
N ASN A 114 -14.16 5.93 -1.29
CA ASN A 114 -13.48 5.24 -0.18
C ASN A 114 -14.46 4.35 0.61
N THR A 115 -15.67 4.84 0.92
CA THR A 115 -16.67 4.03 1.62
C THR A 115 -17.17 2.86 0.77
N ALA A 116 -17.45 3.09 -0.52
CA ALA A 116 -17.88 2.06 -1.46
C ALA A 116 -16.83 0.96 -1.63
N PHE A 117 -15.55 1.32 -1.57
CA PHE A 117 -14.44 0.37 -1.69
C PHE A 117 -14.41 -0.68 -0.58
N TYR A 118 -14.55 -0.27 0.69
CA TYR A 118 -14.58 -1.24 1.80
C TYR A 118 -15.81 -2.17 1.72
N ILE A 119 -16.96 -1.64 1.28
CA ILE A 119 -18.18 -2.45 1.05
C ILE A 119 -17.94 -3.44 -0.11
N MET A 120 -17.25 -3.02 -1.17
CA MET A 120 -16.88 -3.87 -2.30
C MET A 120 -15.93 -5.00 -1.87
N MET A 121 -14.94 -4.70 -1.03
CA MET A 121 -14.03 -5.72 -0.49
C MET A 121 -14.78 -6.80 0.31
N GLN A 122 -15.72 -6.40 1.18
CA GLN A 122 -16.53 -7.38 1.90
C GLN A 122 -17.46 -8.16 0.97
N ARG A 123 -18.02 -7.51 -0.06
CA ARG A 123 -18.85 -8.16 -1.07
C ARG A 123 -18.09 -9.26 -1.80
N ILE A 124 -16.80 -9.05 -2.11
CA ILE A 124 -15.93 -10.08 -2.69
C ILE A 124 -15.84 -11.29 -1.74
N ASP A 125 -15.55 -11.07 -0.45
CA ASP A 125 -15.42 -12.17 0.52
C ASP A 125 -16.73 -12.96 0.69
N ARG A 126 -17.88 -12.26 0.76
CA ARG A 126 -19.21 -12.89 0.85
C ARG A 126 -19.57 -13.69 -0.40
N ASN A 127 -19.29 -13.16 -1.59
CA ASN A 127 -19.59 -13.86 -2.84
C ASN A 127 -18.71 -15.10 -3.03
N MET A 128 -17.45 -15.02 -2.58
CA MET A 128 -16.54 -16.16 -2.55
C MET A 128 -16.78 -17.10 -1.37
N LYS A 129 -17.76 -16.84 -0.48
CA LYS A 129 -18.07 -17.65 0.71
C LYS A 129 -16.85 -17.91 1.60
N ILE A 130 -15.96 -16.92 1.71
CA ILE A 130 -14.74 -16.98 2.55
C ILE A 130 -14.81 -16.02 3.74
N ASP A 131 -15.91 -15.31 3.91
CA ASP A 131 -16.19 -14.36 5.00
C ASP A 131 -16.06 -15.00 6.39
N HIS A 132 -16.46 -16.27 6.54
CA HIS A 132 -16.28 -17.03 7.76
C HIS A 132 -14.88 -17.65 7.92
N ASN A 133 -14.06 -17.66 6.86
CA ASN A 133 -12.72 -18.21 6.91
C ASN A 133 -11.71 -17.18 7.43
N ASN A 134 -11.50 -17.24 8.74
CA ASN A 134 -10.63 -16.31 9.46
C ASN A 134 -9.15 -16.33 9.03
N ILE A 135 -8.69 -17.32 8.26
CA ILE A 135 -7.28 -17.43 7.87
C ILE A 135 -6.87 -16.29 6.92
N PHE A 136 -7.69 -15.97 5.91
CA PHE A 136 -7.40 -14.91 4.94
C PHE A 136 -7.29 -13.53 5.61
N ASN A 137 -8.28 -13.21 6.46
CA ASN A 137 -8.32 -11.95 7.18
C ASN A 137 -7.21 -11.86 8.24
N LYS A 138 -6.85 -12.96 8.91
CA LYS A 138 -5.70 -13.01 9.82
C LYS A 138 -4.38 -12.71 9.12
N THR A 139 -4.13 -13.24 7.93
CA THR A 139 -2.88 -12.95 7.19
C THR A 139 -2.77 -11.49 6.79
N VAL A 140 -3.85 -10.86 6.30
CA VAL A 140 -3.86 -9.42 5.99
C VAL A 140 -3.68 -8.59 7.27
N THR A 141 -4.34 -8.97 8.37
CA THR A 141 -4.19 -8.32 9.68
C THR A 141 -2.74 -8.38 10.17
N LEU A 142 -2.09 -9.54 10.07
CA LEU A 142 -0.70 -9.71 10.48
C LEU A 142 0.24 -8.85 9.61
N ALA A 143 0.02 -8.82 8.29
CA ALA A 143 0.79 -7.95 7.40
C ALA A 143 0.63 -6.46 7.76
N ASN A 144 -0.60 -6.02 8.05
CA ASN A 144 -0.89 -4.67 8.53
C ASN A 144 -0.16 -4.35 9.83
N ILE A 145 -0.27 -5.21 10.85
CA ILE A 145 0.39 -5.01 12.15
C ILE A 145 1.90 -4.98 12.01
N LEU A 146 2.48 -5.95 11.29
CA LEU A 146 3.93 -6.06 11.14
C LEU A 146 4.52 -4.88 10.39
N THR A 147 3.96 -4.51 9.23
CA THR A 147 4.51 -3.41 8.41
C THR A 147 4.38 -2.06 9.11
N ILE A 148 3.22 -1.74 9.68
CA ILE A 148 3.00 -0.46 10.36
C ILE A 148 3.81 -0.38 11.66
N THR A 149 3.90 -1.47 12.43
CA THR A 149 4.74 -1.49 13.64
C THR A 149 6.22 -1.28 13.32
N LEU A 150 6.73 -1.90 12.25
CA LEU A 150 8.12 -1.69 11.80
C LEU A 150 8.36 -0.23 11.39
N ILE A 151 7.41 0.40 10.72
CA ILE A 151 7.48 1.84 10.38
C ILE A 151 7.51 2.67 11.66
N ILE A 152 6.58 2.46 12.60
CA ILE A 152 6.53 3.22 13.86
C ILE A 152 7.83 3.04 14.64
N LEU A 153 8.33 1.80 14.78
CA LEU A 153 9.57 1.50 15.49
C LEU A 153 10.77 2.22 14.85
N HIS A 154 10.81 2.30 13.53
CA HIS A 154 11.83 3.04 12.80
C HIS A 154 11.83 4.54 13.17
N TYR A 155 10.66 5.19 13.11
CA TYR A 155 10.53 6.60 13.47
C TYR A 155 10.79 6.87 14.96
N VAL A 156 10.39 5.96 15.84
CA VAL A 156 10.74 6.03 17.27
C VAL A 156 12.25 5.92 17.48
N GLY A 157 12.92 5.00 16.77
CA GLY A 157 14.37 4.86 16.80
C GLY A 157 15.09 6.13 16.35
N LEU A 158 14.56 6.79 15.31
CA LEU A 158 15.04 8.11 14.88
C LEU A 158 14.90 9.12 16.02
N VAL A 159 13.71 9.30 16.61
CA VAL A 159 13.52 10.25 17.74
C VAL A 159 14.45 9.96 18.93
N ILE A 160 14.63 8.69 19.31
CA ILE A 160 15.53 8.29 20.41
C ILE A 160 16.97 8.69 20.09
N SER A 161 17.43 8.44 18.86
CA SER A 161 18.79 8.81 18.45
C SER A 161 19.05 10.31 18.55
N THR A 162 18.05 11.15 18.27
CA THR A 162 18.14 12.61 18.42
C THR A 162 18.32 13.01 19.88
N ILE A 163 17.56 12.40 20.78
CA ILE A 163 17.59 12.71 22.22
C ILE A 163 18.96 12.38 22.81
N ILE A 164 19.51 11.21 22.44
CA ILE A 164 20.80 10.75 22.94
C ILE A 164 21.93 11.69 22.48
N LEU A 165 21.89 12.13 21.23
CA LEU A 165 23.00 12.86 20.61
C LEU A 165 22.92 14.38 20.83
N LYS A 166 21.77 14.91 21.27
CA LYS A 166 21.55 16.33 21.63
C LYS A 166 21.90 17.36 20.54
N GLU A 167 22.15 16.92 19.30
CA GLU A 167 22.55 17.80 18.20
C GLU A 167 21.38 18.64 17.64
N TYR A 168 20.14 18.19 17.82
CA TYR A 168 18.97 18.83 17.22
C TYR A 168 17.85 19.10 18.21
N SER A 169 17.11 20.17 17.96
CA SER A 169 15.87 20.43 18.70
C SER A 169 14.85 19.33 18.37
N LEU A 170 14.30 18.68 19.39
CA LEU A 170 13.31 17.61 19.20
C LEU A 170 12.08 18.11 18.43
N LEU A 171 11.74 19.40 18.62
CA LEU A 171 10.62 20.07 17.96
C LEU A 171 10.81 20.20 16.44
N SER A 172 12.02 20.53 15.97
CA SER A 172 12.30 20.67 14.53
C SER A 172 12.23 19.34 13.78
N LEU A 173 12.66 18.25 14.43
CA LEU A 173 12.62 16.92 13.84
C LEU A 173 11.20 16.36 13.74
N PHE A 174 10.34 16.68 14.71
CA PHE A 174 8.99 16.13 14.77
C PHE A 174 8.14 16.49 13.54
N GLY A 175 8.28 17.70 13.00
CA GLY A 175 7.56 18.14 11.79
C GLY A 175 7.91 17.32 10.54
N LEU A 176 9.22 17.14 10.28
CA LEU A 176 9.74 16.32 9.20
C LEU A 176 9.31 14.86 9.33
N LEU A 177 9.54 14.28 10.51
CA LEU A 177 9.23 12.87 10.76
C LEU A 177 7.74 12.60 10.65
N TYR A 178 6.88 13.52 11.11
CA TYR A 178 5.43 13.36 11.04
C TYR A 178 4.93 13.29 9.58
N GLY A 179 5.39 14.21 8.71
CA GLY A 179 4.98 14.21 7.31
C GLY A 179 5.41 12.95 6.57
N GLN A 180 6.63 12.49 6.82
CA GLN A 180 7.18 11.27 6.22
C GLN A 180 6.50 10.00 6.78
N LEU A 181 6.30 9.92 8.09
CA LEU A 181 5.60 8.82 8.75
C LEU A 181 4.20 8.63 8.16
N MET A 182 3.46 9.72 7.96
CA MET A 182 2.12 9.69 7.39
C MET A 182 2.11 9.10 5.97
N LEU A 183 3.00 9.56 5.10
CA LEU A 183 3.13 9.01 3.75
C LEU A 183 3.53 7.52 3.76
N MET A 184 4.47 7.13 4.63
CA MET A 184 4.93 5.74 4.72
C MET A 184 3.83 4.80 5.23
N VAL A 185 3.04 5.22 6.22
CA VAL A 185 1.88 4.46 6.71
C VAL A 185 0.84 4.28 5.60
N GLU A 186 0.60 5.33 4.79
CA GLU A 186 -0.34 5.26 3.67
C GLU A 186 0.13 4.28 2.59
N MET A 187 1.42 4.33 2.23
CA MET A 187 2.01 3.41 1.25
C MET A 187 2.06 1.97 1.78
N ALA A 188 2.25 1.78 3.08
CA ALA A 188 2.16 0.46 3.71
C ALA A 188 0.74 -0.10 3.63
N LEU A 189 -0.29 0.71 3.91
CA LEU A 189 -1.68 0.28 3.74
C LEU A 189 -2.00 -0.05 2.28
N CYS A 190 -1.61 0.81 1.33
CA CYS A 190 -1.71 0.56 -0.10
C CYS A 190 -1.10 -0.80 -0.46
N SER A 191 0.12 -1.05 0.01
CA SER A 191 0.85 -2.29 -0.20
C SER A 191 0.12 -3.50 0.41
N ASN A 192 -0.47 -3.36 1.60
CA ASN A 192 -1.18 -4.46 2.27
C ASN A 192 -2.55 -4.75 1.65
N LEU A 193 -3.21 -3.75 1.07
CA LEU A 193 -4.44 -3.95 0.28
C LEU A 193 -4.18 -4.79 -0.98
N ILE A 194 -3.00 -4.68 -1.60
CA ILE A 194 -2.62 -5.57 -2.71
C ILE A 194 -2.57 -7.04 -2.25
N ILE A 195 -2.11 -7.31 -1.02
CA ILE A 195 -2.13 -8.67 -0.44
C ILE A 195 -3.57 -9.20 -0.37
N PHE A 196 -4.53 -8.36 -0.02
CA PHE A 196 -5.95 -8.77 0.01
C PHE A 196 -6.35 -9.36 -1.34
N PHE A 197 -6.17 -8.63 -2.44
CA PHE A 197 -6.54 -9.08 -3.79
C PHE A 197 -5.75 -10.29 -4.24
N PHE A 198 -4.43 -10.28 -4.02
CA PHE A 198 -3.55 -11.41 -4.30
C PHE A 198 -4.02 -12.71 -3.66
N MET A 199 -4.40 -12.67 -2.38
CA MET A 199 -4.86 -13.87 -1.68
C MET A 199 -6.18 -14.41 -2.26
N ARG A 200 -7.07 -13.54 -2.74
CA ARG A 200 -8.37 -13.94 -3.33
C ARG A 200 -8.19 -14.51 -4.74
N VAL A 201 -7.33 -13.93 -5.59
CA VAL A 201 -7.00 -14.52 -6.91
C VAL A 201 -6.32 -15.87 -6.72
N ARG A 202 -5.39 -15.99 -5.75
CA ARG A 202 -4.76 -17.27 -5.42
C ARG A 202 -5.78 -18.32 -4.99
N PHE A 203 -6.83 -17.93 -4.27
CA PHE A 203 -7.90 -18.85 -3.91
C PHE A 203 -8.68 -19.33 -5.14
N VAL A 204 -8.99 -18.44 -6.09
CA VAL A 204 -9.58 -18.82 -7.39
C VAL A 204 -8.67 -19.81 -8.13
N ASN A 205 -7.36 -19.53 -8.19
CA ASN A 205 -6.38 -20.45 -8.78
C ASN A 205 -6.38 -21.82 -8.10
N ALA A 206 -6.48 -21.84 -6.76
CA ALA A 206 -6.53 -23.08 -5.99
C ALA A 206 -7.77 -23.93 -6.34
N ILE A 207 -8.95 -23.32 -6.52
CA ILE A 207 -10.17 -24.02 -6.93
C ILE A 207 -9.98 -24.69 -8.30
N ILE A 208 -9.50 -23.94 -9.30
CA ILE A 208 -9.29 -24.48 -10.65
C ILE A 208 -8.22 -25.57 -10.62
N LYS A 209 -7.13 -25.35 -9.88
CA LYS A 209 -5.99 -26.28 -9.82
C LYS A 209 -6.35 -27.60 -9.15
N ASN A 210 -7.22 -27.60 -8.14
CA ASN A 210 -7.73 -28.83 -7.56
C ASN A 210 -8.59 -29.64 -8.54
N HIS A 211 -9.30 -28.95 -9.44
CA HIS A 211 -10.08 -29.60 -10.49
C HIS A 211 -9.18 -30.19 -11.62
N VAL A 212 -8.22 -29.41 -12.11
CA VAL A 212 -7.34 -29.83 -13.23
C VAL A 212 -6.25 -30.80 -12.77
N HIS A 213 -5.71 -30.60 -11.58
CA HIS A 213 -4.61 -31.39 -11.01
C HIS A 213 -4.95 -31.82 -9.57
N PRO A 214 -5.78 -32.86 -9.37
CA PRO A 214 -6.27 -33.27 -8.04
C PRO A 214 -5.16 -33.79 -7.11
N GLU A 215 -3.95 -33.98 -7.62
CA GLU A 215 -2.78 -34.40 -6.85
C GLU A 215 -2.53 -33.48 -5.63
N ASN A 216 -2.36 -34.10 -4.46
CA ASN A 216 -2.05 -33.47 -3.17
C ASN A 216 -3.14 -32.55 -2.56
N GLN A 217 -4.38 -32.55 -3.08
CA GLN A 217 -5.45 -31.68 -2.56
C GLN A 217 -5.87 -31.97 -1.11
N ASN A 218 -5.80 -33.25 -0.70
CA ASN A 218 -6.27 -33.72 0.62
C ASN A 218 -5.17 -33.82 1.68
N GLN A 219 -3.92 -33.46 1.36
CA GLN A 219 -2.85 -33.58 2.34
C GLN A 219 -2.87 -32.38 3.29
N PRO A 220 -3.19 -32.55 4.58
CA PRO A 220 -3.18 -31.45 5.52
C PRO A 220 -1.76 -30.87 5.61
N PRO A 221 -1.62 -29.54 5.62
CA PRO A 221 -0.32 -28.91 5.75
C PRO A 221 0.31 -29.29 7.11
N LYS A 222 1.52 -29.85 7.09
CA LYS A 222 2.26 -30.30 8.29
C LYS A 222 2.54 -29.18 9.32
N LEU A 223 2.42 -27.93 8.90
CA LEU A 223 2.56 -26.76 9.77
C LEU A 223 1.61 -25.66 9.25
N VAL A 224 0.58 -25.31 10.02
CA VAL A 224 -0.22 -24.10 9.76
C VAL A 224 0.62 -22.91 10.21
N ARG A 225 1.60 -22.51 9.39
CA ARG A 225 2.36 -21.28 9.61
C ARG A 225 1.44 -20.08 9.34
N TYR A 226 1.70 -18.97 10.03
CA TYR A 226 0.96 -17.70 9.95
C TYR A 226 0.82 -17.10 8.52
N PHE A 227 1.53 -17.64 7.53
CA PHE A 227 1.45 -17.25 6.11
C PHE A 227 0.76 -18.32 5.26
N ILE A 228 -0.22 -17.88 4.47
CA ILE A 228 -0.97 -18.74 3.57
C ILE A 228 -0.11 -19.12 2.37
N THR A 229 0.32 -20.38 2.34
CA THR A 229 1.02 -20.97 1.20
C THR A 229 0.05 -21.49 0.16
N ASN A 230 0.54 -21.80 -1.05
CA ASN A 230 -0.25 -22.44 -2.11
C ASN A 230 -0.86 -23.78 -1.64
N ARG A 231 -0.17 -24.53 -0.77
CA ARG A 231 -0.69 -25.78 -0.22
C ARG A 231 -1.87 -25.56 0.72
N ILE A 232 -1.78 -24.55 1.60
CA ILE A 232 -2.87 -24.21 2.53
C ILE A 232 -4.10 -23.72 1.76
N THR A 233 -3.91 -22.85 0.76
CA THR A 233 -5.02 -22.37 -0.09
C THR A 233 -5.68 -23.49 -0.88
N ARG A 234 -4.89 -24.42 -1.44
CA ARG A 234 -5.43 -25.62 -2.11
C ARG A 234 -6.23 -26.51 -1.18
N TYR A 235 -5.72 -26.78 0.02
CA TYR A 235 -6.44 -27.57 1.02
C TYR A 235 -7.77 -26.91 1.42
N LEU A 236 -7.75 -25.60 1.73
CA LEU A 236 -8.96 -24.86 2.08
C LEU A 236 -9.98 -24.82 0.94
N ALA A 237 -9.52 -24.61 -0.29
CA ALA A 237 -10.38 -24.62 -1.47
C ALA A 237 -11.03 -25.99 -1.67
N ALA A 238 -10.28 -27.09 -1.54
CA ALA A 238 -10.80 -28.45 -1.71
C ALA A 238 -11.91 -28.80 -0.71
N GLN A 239 -11.90 -28.22 0.49
CA GLN A 239 -12.91 -28.47 1.53
C GLN A 239 -14.21 -27.69 1.33
N THR A 240 -14.14 -26.56 0.63
CA THR A 240 -15.22 -25.56 0.64
C THR A 240 -15.80 -25.29 -0.75
N HIS A 241 -15.06 -25.58 -1.81
CA HIS A 241 -15.36 -25.17 -3.17
C HIS A 241 -15.05 -26.28 -4.17
N ASP A 242 -15.89 -26.36 -5.20
CA ASP A 242 -15.65 -27.15 -6.41
C ASP A 242 -15.74 -26.25 -7.63
N PHE A 243 -14.81 -26.42 -8.56
CA PHE A 243 -14.82 -25.68 -9.83
C PHE A 243 -16.09 -25.94 -10.65
N ILE A 244 -16.74 -27.10 -10.50
CA ILE A 244 -17.97 -27.40 -11.24
C ILE A 244 -19.13 -26.52 -10.76
N VAL A 245 -19.28 -26.39 -9.44
CA VAL A 245 -20.47 -25.79 -8.82
C VAL A 245 -20.30 -24.30 -8.55
N ASN A 246 -19.11 -23.84 -8.17
CA ASN A 246 -18.88 -22.46 -7.73
C ASN A 246 -18.60 -21.50 -8.89
N ASP A 247 -19.22 -20.33 -8.94
CA ASP A 247 -19.05 -19.34 -10.03
C ASP A 247 -17.70 -18.59 -10.02
N THR A 248 -16.60 -19.29 -10.26
CA THR A 248 -15.24 -18.74 -10.25
C THR A 248 -15.01 -17.62 -11.26
N ASP A 249 -15.77 -17.58 -12.35
CA ASP A 249 -15.80 -16.48 -13.32
C ASP A 249 -16.42 -15.21 -12.73
N VAL A 250 -17.49 -15.35 -11.94
CA VAL A 250 -18.09 -14.21 -11.21
C VAL A 250 -17.14 -13.70 -10.12
N TYR A 251 -16.46 -14.61 -9.41
CA TYR A 251 -15.48 -14.23 -8.38
C TYR A 251 -14.34 -13.42 -9.00
N LEU A 252 -13.78 -13.89 -10.10
CA LEU A 252 -12.67 -13.22 -10.79
C LEU A 252 -13.08 -11.81 -11.26
N LYS A 253 -14.27 -11.69 -11.86
CA LYS A 253 -14.80 -10.39 -12.33
C LYS A 253 -14.89 -9.38 -11.18
N GLN A 254 -15.45 -9.78 -10.05
CA GLN A 254 -15.59 -8.88 -8.90
C GLN A 254 -14.25 -8.50 -8.26
N ILE A 255 -13.29 -9.42 -8.23
CA ILE A 255 -11.93 -9.11 -7.78
C ILE A 255 -11.31 -8.04 -8.67
N PHE A 256 -11.49 -8.12 -9.99
CA PHE A 256 -10.94 -7.15 -10.95
C PHE A 256 -11.64 -5.79 -10.85
N GLU A 257 -12.97 -5.77 -10.72
CA GLU A 257 -13.73 -4.53 -10.45
C GLU A 257 -13.28 -3.87 -9.13
N GLY A 258 -13.09 -4.66 -8.07
CA GLY A 258 -12.57 -4.17 -6.79
C GLY A 258 -11.14 -3.64 -6.91
N PHE A 259 -10.28 -4.30 -7.69
CA PHE A 259 -8.90 -3.84 -7.91
C PHE A 259 -8.86 -2.56 -8.76
N SER A 260 -9.74 -2.40 -9.74
CA SER A 260 -9.87 -1.16 -10.51
C SER A 260 -10.25 0.01 -9.61
N MET A 261 -11.24 -0.19 -8.72
CA MET A 261 -11.63 0.83 -7.73
C MET A 261 -10.47 1.16 -6.78
N PHE A 262 -9.68 0.16 -6.36
CA PHE A 262 -8.48 0.37 -5.57
C PHE A 262 -7.46 1.26 -6.30
N ILE A 263 -7.19 1.00 -7.59
CA ILE A 263 -6.27 1.81 -8.39
C ILE A 263 -6.74 3.26 -8.44
N ASP A 264 -8.03 3.51 -8.70
CA ASP A 264 -8.56 4.87 -8.79
C ASP A 264 -8.42 5.65 -7.48
N ILE A 265 -8.52 4.95 -6.34
CA ILE A 265 -8.39 5.53 -5.00
C ILE A 265 -6.93 5.85 -4.64
N TYR A 266 -5.97 5.06 -5.12
CA TYR A 266 -4.56 5.12 -4.72
C TYR A 266 -3.59 5.67 -5.76
N ARG A 267 -4.00 5.80 -7.03
CA ARG A 267 -3.13 6.27 -8.14
C ARG A 267 -2.44 7.60 -7.86
N PHE A 268 -3.12 8.53 -7.18
CA PHE A 268 -2.55 9.81 -6.78
C PHE A 268 -1.43 9.64 -5.75
N GLN A 269 -1.67 8.87 -4.69
CA GLN A 269 -0.69 8.66 -3.62
C GLN A 269 0.55 7.93 -4.13
N VAL A 270 0.37 6.92 -4.99
CA VAL A 270 1.51 6.20 -5.59
C VAL A 270 2.28 7.11 -6.55
N CYS A 271 1.59 7.93 -7.36
CA CYS A 271 2.23 8.92 -8.23
C CYS A 271 3.10 9.89 -7.43
N LEU A 272 2.50 10.51 -6.40
CA LEU A 272 3.17 11.45 -5.53
C LEU A 272 4.37 10.81 -4.82
N PHE A 273 4.22 9.58 -4.32
CA PHE A 273 5.30 8.82 -3.70
C PHE A 273 6.46 8.56 -4.68
N CYS A 274 6.19 8.11 -5.91
CA CYS A 274 7.22 7.84 -6.90
C CYS A 274 7.99 9.11 -7.31
N ILE A 275 7.27 10.20 -7.58
CA ILE A 275 7.88 11.49 -7.92
C ILE A 275 8.72 11.99 -6.75
N LYS A 276 8.16 11.98 -5.54
CA LYS A 276 8.86 12.38 -4.32
C LYS A 276 10.11 11.54 -4.09
N LEU A 277 10.05 10.22 -4.29
CA LEU A 277 11.19 9.32 -4.12
C LEU A 277 12.32 9.66 -5.08
N VAL A 278 12.04 9.85 -6.37
CA VAL A 278 13.07 10.17 -7.37
C VAL A 278 13.66 11.56 -7.10
N VAL A 279 12.82 12.58 -6.99
CA VAL A 279 13.29 13.98 -6.85
C VAL A 279 14.02 14.18 -5.52
N LEU A 280 13.46 13.70 -4.40
CA LEU A 280 14.12 13.87 -3.10
C LEU A 280 15.40 13.04 -2.99
N SER A 281 15.49 11.85 -3.61
CA SER A 281 16.75 11.08 -3.59
C SER A 281 17.89 11.84 -4.25
N LEU A 282 17.62 12.53 -5.37
CA LEU A 282 18.61 13.34 -6.08
C LEU A 282 19.01 14.58 -5.29
N LEU A 283 18.04 15.32 -4.78
CA LEU A 283 18.31 16.52 -3.98
C LEU A 283 19.03 16.18 -2.67
N ASN A 284 18.67 15.07 -2.03
CA ASN A 284 19.33 14.58 -0.82
C ASN A 284 20.77 14.13 -1.11
N PHE A 285 21.00 13.47 -2.25
CA PHE A 285 22.34 13.08 -2.67
C PHE A 285 23.22 14.33 -2.89
N GLU A 286 22.72 15.31 -3.65
CA GLU A 286 23.42 16.56 -3.92
C GLU A 286 23.68 17.35 -2.62
N PHE A 287 22.70 17.40 -1.72
CA PHE A 287 22.85 18.02 -0.41
C PHE A 287 24.00 17.39 0.38
N CYS A 288 24.02 16.06 0.48
CA CYS A 288 25.09 15.34 1.18
C CYS A 288 26.46 15.55 0.52
N LEU A 289 26.53 15.51 -0.82
CA LEU A 289 27.77 15.70 -1.57
C LEU A 289 28.37 17.09 -1.31
N VAL A 290 27.57 18.15 -1.52
CA VAL A 290 28.02 19.54 -1.36
C VAL A 290 28.32 19.86 0.11
N ALA A 291 27.52 19.34 1.05
CA ALA A 291 27.75 19.55 2.47
C ALA A 291 29.08 18.95 2.95
N ILE A 292 29.45 17.77 2.43
CA ILE A 292 30.74 17.14 2.71
C ILE A 292 31.88 17.90 2.03
N GLN A 293 31.76 18.21 0.73
CA GLN A 293 32.80 18.94 -0.03
C GLN A 293 33.14 20.30 0.59
N ARG A 294 32.13 21.02 1.09
CA ARG A 294 32.29 22.35 1.69
C ARG A 294 32.51 22.32 3.21
N ASN A 295 32.64 21.14 3.82
CA ASN A 295 32.78 20.94 5.26
C ASN A 295 31.70 21.66 6.10
N VAL A 296 30.49 21.81 5.54
CA VAL A 296 29.36 22.49 6.22
C VAL A 296 28.75 21.55 7.26
N LEU A 297 28.66 20.26 6.93
CA LEU A 297 28.24 19.19 7.81
C LEU A 297 29.34 18.13 7.72
N GLY A 298 30.00 17.82 8.85
CA GLY A 298 30.97 16.72 8.88
C GLY A 298 30.34 15.41 8.43
N ALA A 299 31.14 14.48 7.91
CA ALA A 299 30.64 13.18 7.42
C ALA A 299 29.83 12.40 8.50
N ASN A 300 30.16 12.62 9.77
CA ASN A 300 29.50 11.99 10.92
C ASN A 300 28.31 12.80 11.48
N HIS A 301 27.94 13.92 10.85
CA HIS A 301 26.84 14.74 11.34
C HIS A 301 25.54 13.97 11.20
N LEU A 302 24.76 13.95 12.28
CA LEU A 302 23.49 13.23 12.35
C LEU A 302 22.52 13.56 11.20
N GLY A 303 22.54 14.78 10.67
CA GLY A 303 21.64 15.18 9.57
C GLY A 303 21.78 14.29 8.33
N ASN A 304 23.03 13.98 7.97
CA ASN A 304 23.32 13.12 6.83
C ASN A 304 22.80 11.69 7.09
N TYR A 305 22.92 11.18 8.31
CA TYR A 305 22.36 9.88 8.69
C TYR A 305 20.84 9.84 8.51
N TYR A 306 20.11 10.86 8.95
CA TYR A 306 18.65 10.91 8.80
C TYR A 306 18.21 10.93 7.34
N ILE A 307 18.90 11.72 6.52
CA ILE A 307 18.64 11.83 5.09
C ILE A 307 18.85 10.49 4.39
N ILE A 308 19.97 9.80 4.68
CA ILE A 308 20.29 8.50 4.12
C ILE A 308 19.26 7.46 4.55
N VAL A 309 18.97 7.37 5.85
CA VAL A 309 18.05 6.38 6.40
C VAL A 309 16.62 6.54 5.85
N ASN A 310 16.12 7.78 5.76
CA ASN A 310 14.81 8.04 5.16
C ASN A 310 14.76 7.70 3.67
N SER A 311 15.83 8.00 2.92
CA SER A 311 15.92 7.67 1.49
C SER A 311 15.90 6.15 1.29
N VAL A 312 16.70 5.40 2.06
CA VAL A 312 16.73 3.93 2.05
C VAL A 312 15.35 3.34 2.37
N MET A 313 14.65 3.87 3.37
CA MET A 313 13.29 3.43 3.72
C MET A 313 12.29 3.68 2.58
N GLY A 314 12.45 4.78 1.84
CA GLY A 314 11.69 5.05 0.62
C GLY A 314 11.88 3.97 -0.45
N PHE A 315 13.13 3.58 -0.72
CA PHE A 315 13.43 2.50 -1.67
C PHE A 315 12.87 1.14 -1.21
N PHE A 316 12.97 0.81 0.08
CA PHE A 316 12.35 -0.42 0.61
C PHE A 316 10.83 -0.40 0.42
N THR A 317 10.18 0.74 0.64
CA THR A 317 8.73 0.88 0.43
C THR A 317 8.37 0.70 -1.04
N ALA A 318 9.14 1.28 -1.96
CA ALA A 318 8.96 1.09 -3.40
C ALA A 318 9.14 -0.38 -3.81
N LEU A 319 10.13 -1.06 -3.25
CA LEU A 319 10.35 -2.50 -3.46
C LEU A 319 9.16 -3.33 -2.97
N TYR A 320 8.61 -3.02 -1.79
CA TYR A 320 7.45 -3.74 -1.27
C TYR A 320 6.20 -3.54 -2.12
N VAL A 321 5.91 -2.31 -2.55
CA VAL A 321 4.73 -2.02 -3.40
C VAL A 321 4.87 -2.71 -4.75
N SER A 322 5.98 -2.48 -5.46
CA SER A 322 6.24 -3.09 -6.78
C SER A 322 6.28 -4.62 -6.73
N GLY A 323 6.96 -5.19 -5.73
CA GLY A 323 7.06 -6.64 -5.53
C GLY A 323 5.69 -7.28 -5.29
N ARG A 324 4.80 -6.63 -4.54
CA ARG A 324 3.44 -7.14 -4.31
C ARG A 324 2.54 -7.00 -5.54
N CYS A 325 2.67 -5.93 -6.31
CA CYS A 325 2.02 -5.82 -7.63
C CYS A 325 2.44 -6.98 -8.55
N GLU A 326 3.74 -7.27 -8.63
CA GLU A 326 4.26 -8.38 -9.45
C GLU A 326 3.72 -9.74 -8.98
N LEU A 327 3.65 -9.98 -7.66
CA LEU A 327 3.06 -11.20 -7.11
C LEU A 327 1.57 -11.33 -7.50
N PHE A 328 0.82 -10.24 -7.45
CA PHE A 328 -0.57 -10.22 -7.90
C PHE A 328 -0.71 -10.53 -9.40
N PHE A 329 0.10 -9.91 -10.26
CA PHE A 329 0.08 -10.18 -11.70
C PHE A 329 0.56 -11.58 -12.06
N ARG A 330 1.46 -12.18 -11.27
CA ARG A 330 1.83 -13.60 -11.41
C ARG A 330 0.65 -14.53 -11.16
N GLU A 331 -0.15 -14.27 -10.13
CA GLU A 331 -1.36 -15.05 -9.87
C GLU A 331 -2.39 -14.92 -11.00
N ILE A 332 -2.57 -13.73 -11.57
CA ILE A 332 -3.46 -13.54 -12.74
C ILE A 332 -2.96 -14.32 -13.96
N ARG A 333 -1.64 -14.32 -14.21
CA ARG A 333 -1.04 -15.15 -15.27
C ARG A 333 -1.22 -16.65 -15.00
N GLU A 334 -1.17 -17.09 -13.74
CA GLU A 334 -1.51 -18.46 -13.36
C GLU A 334 -2.99 -18.76 -13.61
N THR A 335 -3.91 -17.84 -13.31
CA THR A 335 -5.34 -17.98 -13.66
C THR A 335 -5.51 -18.19 -15.16
N LYS A 336 -4.84 -17.37 -15.99
CA LYS A 336 -4.88 -17.51 -17.46
C LYS A 336 -4.44 -18.91 -17.89
N ARG A 337 -3.31 -19.39 -17.38
CA ARG A 337 -2.77 -20.74 -17.69
C ARG A 337 -3.71 -21.85 -17.25
N LEU A 338 -4.28 -21.74 -16.05
CA LEU A 338 -5.23 -22.72 -15.53
C LEU A 338 -6.53 -22.75 -16.35
N SER A 339 -7.05 -21.59 -16.76
CA SER A 339 -8.21 -21.54 -17.65
C SER A 339 -7.92 -22.19 -19.02
N VAL A 340 -6.72 -21.98 -19.59
CA VAL A 340 -6.30 -22.69 -20.82
C VAL A 340 -6.22 -24.20 -20.58
N ALA A 341 -5.69 -24.65 -19.44
CA ALA A 341 -5.63 -26.07 -19.11
C ALA A 341 -7.03 -26.72 -19.06
N VAL A 342 -8.02 -26.02 -18.47
CA VAL A 342 -9.43 -26.47 -18.51
C VAL A 342 -9.96 -26.53 -19.95
N LEU A 343 -9.66 -25.55 -20.81
CA LEU A 343 -10.08 -25.57 -22.21
C LEU A 343 -9.48 -26.75 -23.01
N LEU A 344 -8.25 -27.16 -22.68
CA LEU A 344 -7.60 -28.31 -23.30
C LEU A 344 -8.23 -29.63 -22.85
N GLN A 345 -8.63 -29.71 -21.58
CA GLN A 345 -9.26 -30.91 -21.02
C GLN A 345 -10.71 -31.09 -21.47
N TYR A 346 -11.45 -30.00 -21.69
CA TYR A 346 -12.87 -30.03 -22.07
C TYR A 346 -13.10 -29.43 -23.46
N GLN A 347 -13.47 -30.28 -24.43
CA GLN A 347 -13.73 -29.87 -25.82
C GLN A 347 -15.06 -29.13 -26.00
N GLU A 348 -16.09 -29.46 -25.21
CA GLU A 348 -17.40 -28.81 -25.21
C GLU A 348 -18.00 -28.76 -23.79
N GLY A 349 -19.15 -28.10 -23.63
CA GLY A 349 -19.92 -28.12 -22.38
C GLY A 349 -19.75 -26.89 -21.46
N PRO A 350 -20.39 -26.93 -20.27
CA PRO A 350 -20.49 -25.77 -19.37
C PRO A 350 -19.14 -25.33 -18.79
N LEU A 351 -18.24 -26.28 -18.50
CA LEU A 351 -16.90 -25.99 -17.94
C LEU A 351 -16.01 -25.27 -18.95
N ARG A 352 -16.07 -25.65 -20.23
CA ARG A 352 -15.38 -24.94 -21.32
C ARG A 352 -15.91 -23.52 -21.48
N LYS A 353 -17.25 -23.33 -21.49
CA LYS A 353 -17.86 -22.00 -21.57
C LYS A 353 -17.42 -21.12 -20.41
N LYS A 354 -17.37 -21.67 -19.20
CA LYS A 354 -16.90 -20.97 -18.00
C LYS A 354 -15.43 -20.56 -18.08
N ALA A 355 -14.53 -21.48 -18.45
CA ALA A 355 -13.12 -21.16 -18.65
C ALA A 355 -12.91 -20.12 -19.76
N THR A 356 -13.72 -20.17 -20.82
CA THR A 356 -13.72 -19.16 -21.90
C THR A 356 -14.12 -17.79 -21.36
N ARG A 357 -15.16 -17.71 -20.51
CA ARG A 357 -15.55 -16.44 -19.84
C ARG A 357 -14.45 -15.91 -18.94
N MET A 358 -13.77 -16.77 -18.17
CA MET A 358 -12.64 -16.36 -17.33
C MET A 358 -11.49 -15.78 -18.16
N LEU A 359 -11.15 -16.42 -19.29
CA LEU A 359 -10.13 -15.92 -20.20
C LEU A 359 -10.53 -14.58 -20.83
N LYS A 360 -11.78 -14.46 -21.25
CA LYS A 360 -12.33 -13.22 -21.79
C LYS A 360 -12.22 -12.08 -20.77
N ILE A 361 -12.58 -12.33 -19.50
CA ILE A 361 -12.42 -11.35 -18.41
C ILE A 361 -10.94 -10.95 -18.27
N ILE A 362 -10.01 -11.91 -18.28
CA ILE A 362 -8.58 -11.62 -18.20
C ILE A 362 -8.12 -10.78 -19.38
N GLU A 363 -8.54 -11.09 -20.60
CA GLU A 363 -8.06 -10.39 -21.80
C GLU A 363 -8.67 -8.99 -21.96
N GLU A 364 -9.95 -8.81 -21.61
CA GLU A 364 -10.64 -7.52 -21.71
C GLU A 364 -10.35 -6.60 -20.52
N SER A 365 -10.05 -7.16 -19.34
CA SER A 365 -9.90 -6.39 -18.10
C SER A 365 -8.67 -6.80 -17.30
N THR A 366 -7.54 -7.08 -17.99
CA THR A 366 -6.28 -7.42 -17.31
C THR A 366 -5.96 -6.33 -16.28
N PRO A 367 -5.95 -6.66 -14.98
CA PRO A 367 -5.67 -5.67 -13.95
C PRO A 367 -4.24 -5.20 -14.13
N GLN A 368 -4.07 -3.91 -14.43
CA GLN A 368 -2.79 -3.24 -14.47
C GLN A 368 -2.88 -2.07 -13.51
N PHE A 369 -1.90 -1.93 -12.63
CA PHE A 369 -1.83 -0.75 -11.76
C PHE A 369 -1.23 0.40 -12.57
N SER A 370 -2.07 1.00 -13.41
CA SER A 370 -1.75 2.17 -14.22
C SER A 370 -1.81 3.43 -13.37
N ILE A 371 -0.75 4.24 -13.43
CA ILE A 371 -0.72 5.57 -12.82
C ILE A 371 -1.02 6.60 -13.90
N TYR A 372 -2.28 7.02 -13.98
CA TYR A 372 -2.79 7.99 -14.96
C TYR A 372 -2.36 7.68 -16.42
N ASP A 373 -2.22 6.39 -16.75
CA ASP A 373 -1.76 5.90 -18.06
C ASP A 373 -0.36 6.39 -18.47
N MET A 374 0.41 6.95 -17.53
CA MET A 374 1.80 7.36 -17.74
C MET A 374 2.76 6.17 -17.62
N TRP A 375 2.56 5.33 -16.60
CA TRP A 375 3.32 4.09 -16.41
C TRP A 375 2.54 3.05 -15.60
N GLN A 376 3.02 1.82 -15.63
CA GLN A 376 2.42 0.69 -14.91
C GLN A 376 3.31 0.29 -13.75
N MET A 377 2.74 0.15 -12.56
CA MET A 377 3.45 -0.34 -11.38
C MET A 377 3.55 -1.86 -11.44
N ASP A 378 4.74 -2.34 -11.79
CA ASP A 378 5.13 -3.74 -11.86
C ASP A 378 6.44 -3.99 -11.09
N GLY A 379 6.92 -5.24 -11.07
CA GLY A 379 8.20 -5.57 -10.44
C GLY A 379 9.40 -4.88 -11.07
N TYR A 380 9.30 -4.50 -12.34
CA TYR A 380 10.36 -3.81 -13.07
C TYR A 380 10.43 -2.31 -12.73
N THR A 381 9.35 -1.73 -12.21
CA THR A 381 9.26 -0.32 -11.84
C THR A 381 10.29 0.05 -10.77
N PHE A 382 10.50 -0.80 -9.76
CA PHE A 382 11.55 -0.58 -8.77
C PHE A 382 12.93 -0.54 -9.41
N VAL A 383 13.22 -1.48 -10.33
CA VAL A 383 14.51 -1.53 -11.05
C VAL A 383 14.69 -0.26 -11.90
N LYS A 384 13.64 0.19 -12.59
CA LYS A 384 13.65 1.45 -13.35
C LYS A 384 13.95 2.66 -12.46
N ILE A 385 13.29 2.77 -11.30
CA ILE A 385 13.51 3.87 -10.35
C ILE A 385 14.94 3.84 -9.83
N CYS A 386 15.45 2.69 -9.40
CA CYS A 386 16.83 2.53 -8.95
C CYS A 386 17.82 2.90 -10.05
N SER A 387 17.64 2.38 -11.27
CA SER A 387 18.51 2.67 -12.40
C SER A 387 18.49 4.16 -12.77
N LEU A 388 17.32 4.79 -12.77
CA LEU A 388 17.18 6.22 -13.04
C LEU A 388 17.94 7.05 -11.99
N VAL A 389 17.70 6.79 -10.70
CA VAL A 389 18.36 7.52 -9.61
C VAL A 389 19.87 7.29 -9.65
N THR A 390 20.33 6.06 -9.83
CA THR A 390 21.77 5.76 -9.93
C THR A 390 22.41 6.44 -11.14
N ASN A 391 21.79 6.40 -12.32
CA ASN A 391 22.32 7.04 -13.52
C ASN A 391 22.42 8.57 -13.34
N LEU A 392 21.40 9.19 -12.75
CA LEU A 392 21.41 10.63 -12.47
C LEU A 392 22.46 10.98 -11.42
N ILE A 393 22.62 10.18 -10.36
CA ILE A 393 23.69 10.35 -9.35
C ILE A 393 25.07 10.25 -10.00
N VAL A 394 25.31 9.23 -10.82
CA VAL A 394 26.59 9.03 -11.52
C VAL A 394 26.86 10.20 -12.47
N THR A 395 25.83 10.67 -13.18
CA THR A 395 25.93 11.83 -14.08
C THR A 395 26.27 13.10 -13.30
N SER A 396 25.62 13.35 -12.15
CA SER A 396 25.96 14.48 -11.27
C SER A 396 27.40 14.40 -10.76
N LEU A 397 27.86 13.20 -10.37
CA LEU A 397 29.25 12.99 -9.97
C LEU A 397 30.23 13.25 -11.12
N GLN A 398 29.91 12.83 -12.33
CA GLN A 398 30.73 13.12 -13.51
C GLN A 398 30.84 14.63 -13.71
N PHE A 399 29.73 15.37 -13.73
CA PHE A 399 29.78 16.84 -13.88
C PHE A 399 30.48 17.57 -12.71
N ALA A 400 30.52 16.97 -11.52
CA ALA A 400 31.17 17.58 -10.36
C ALA A 400 32.69 17.34 -10.31
N TYR A 401 33.19 16.25 -10.90
CA TYR A 401 34.58 15.80 -10.75
C TYR A 401 35.36 15.63 -12.07
N LEU A 402 34.68 15.58 -13.21
CA LEU A 402 35.26 15.59 -14.56
C LEU A 402 34.87 16.90 -15.24
#